data_AF-A0A820A1H5-F1
#
_entry.id   AF-A0A820A1H5-F1
#
_cell.length_a   1.000
_cell.length_b   1.000
_cell.length_c   1.000
_cell.angle_alpha   90.00
_cell.angle_beta   90.00
_cell.angle_gamma   90.00
#
_symmetry.space_group_name_H-M   'P 1'
#
loop_
_entity.id
_entity.type
_entity.pdbx_description
1 polymer ?
#
loop_
_entity_poly.entity_id
_entity_poly.type
_entity_poly.pdbx_seq_one_letter_code
_entity_poly.pdbx_strand_id
1 'polypeptide(L)' 'FTLQNDTIIKCNGIIHDHDPKLNDNVQVVLTGIKRRVLADVDVPIGKIYEEEVKKFRRVNGSAATIPVFDA' A
#
# COMPACT_ATOMS: atom_id res chain seq x y z
N PHE A 1 -3.05 -34.19 -32.72
CA PHE A 1 -2.63 -33.89 -31.33
C PHE A 1 -3.40 -32.65 -30.88
N THR A 2 -4.48 -32.88 -30.15
CA THR A 2 -5.34 -31.82 -29.59
C THR A 2 -4.65 -31.28 -28.34
N LEU A 3 -4.38 -29.97 -28.31
CA LEU A 3 -3.94 -29.29 -27.09
C LEU A 3 -5.05 -29.46 -26.04
N GLN A 4 -4.75 -30.13 -24.93
CA GLN A 4 -5.65 -30.19 -23.77
C GLN A 4 -5.63 -28.82 -23.09
N ASN A 5 -6.70 -28.04 -23.32
CA ASN A 5 -6.86 -26.67 -22.82
C ASN A 5 -7.13 -26.57 -21.30
N ASP A 6 -7.08 -27.69 -20.56
CA ASP A 6 -7.48 -27.76 -19.14
C ASP A 6 -6.29 -27.90 -18.17
N THR A 7 -5.07 -27.58 -18.61
CA THR A 7 -3.90 -27.66 -17.73
C THR A 7 -3.54 -26.27 -17.20
N ILE A 8 -3.90 -25.98 -15.96
CA ILE A 8 -3.36 -24.83 -15.23
C ILE A 8 -1.90 -25.17 -14.87
N ILE A 9 -0.95 -24.59 -15.59
CA ILE A 9 0.47 -24.66 -15.22
C ILE A 9 0.66 -23.72 -14.03
N LYS A 10 0.58 -24.27 -12.81
CA LYS A 10 0.87 -23.51 -11.60
C LYS A 10 2.39 -23.39 -11.45
N CYS A 11 2.93 -22.23 -11.80
CA CYS A 11 4.33 -21.89 -11.56
C CYS A 11 4.57 -21.73 -10.04
N ASN A 12 4.71 -22.84 -9.32
CA ASN A 12 5.08 -22.88 -7.90
C ASN A 12 6.57 -22.55 -7.74
N GLY A 13 6.99 -21.34 -8.11
CA GLY A 13 8.42 -20.98 -8.15
C GLY A 13 8.79 -19.69 -7.44
N ILE A 14 7.84 -18.81 -7.16
CA ILE A 14 8.13 -17.55 -6.47
C ILE A 14 7.08 -17.39 -5.37
N ILE A 15 7.38 -17.97 -4.21
CA ILE A 15 6.73 -17.49 -2.99
C ILE A 15 7.22 -16.05 -2.85
N HIS A 16 6.33 -15.08 -3.05
CA HIS A 16 6.62 -13.68 -2.73
C HIS A 16 6.64 -13.53 -1.20
N ASP A 17 7.57 -14.22 -0.53
CA ASP A 17 7.77 -14.23 0.93
C ASP A 17 8.78 -13.16 1.37
N HIS A 18 9.02 -12.17 0.50
CA HIS A 18 9.81 -11.02 0.87
C HIS A 18 8.86 -9.89 1.21
N ASP A 19 9.19 -9.17 2.28
CA ASP A 19 8.55 -7.89 2.52
C ASP A 19 8.70 -7.04 1.26
N PRO A 20 7.59 -6.48 0.73
CA PRO A 20 7.68 -5.59 -0.41
C PRO A 20 8.66 -4.48 -0.05
N LYS A 21 9.68 -4.27 -0.88
CA LYS A 21 10.59 -3.12 -0.75
C LYS A 21 9.82 -1.86 -1.09
N LEU A 22 9.03 -1.40 -0.12
CA LEU A 22 8.32 -0.13 -0.20
C LEU A 22 9.35 0.99 -0.10
N ASN A 23 9.13 2.07 -0.85
CA ASN A 23 9.91 3.30 -0.69
C ASN A 23 9.86 3.76 0.77
N ASP A 24 11.00 4.21 1.32
CA ASP A 24 11.13 4.65 2.72
C ASP A 24 10.02 5.63 3.13
N ASN A 25 9.64 6.55 2.23
CA ASN A 25 8.58 7.52 2.49
C ASN A 25 7.21 6.84 2.67
N VAL A 26 6.94 5.76 1.96
CA VAL A 26 5.71 4.95 2.10
C VAL A 26 5.74 4.16 3.40
N GLN A 27 6.90 3.61 3.78
CA GLN A 27 7.06 2.89 5.05
C GLN A 27 6.81 3.80 6.25
N VAL A 28 7.29 5.06 6.20
CA VAL A 28 7.06 6.06 7.25
C VAL A 28 5.56 6.36 7.42
N VAL A 29 4.83 6.56 6.31
CA VAL A 29 3.38 6.81 6.35
C VAL A 29 2.62 5.62 6.94
N LEU A 30 2.91 4.41 6.47
CA LEU A 30 2.26 3.19 6.96
C LEU A 30 2.54 2.97 8.46
N THR A 31 3.76 3.23 8.90
CA THR A 31 4.13 3.15 10.32
C THR A 31 3.37 4.19 11.15
N GLY A 32 3.23 5.42 10.65
CA GLY A 32 2.45 6.49 11.28
C GLY A 32 0.98 6.12 11.43
N ILE A 33 0.36 5.60 10.37
CA ILE A 33 -1.03 5.16 10.38
C ILE A 33 -1.22 4.02 11.39
N LYS A 34 -0.40 2.96 11.32
CA LYS A 34 -0.47 1.82 12.25
C LYS A 34 -0.37 2.27 13.70
N ARG A 35 0.56 3.17 14.02
CA ARG A 35 0.73 3.68 15.38
C ARG A 35 -0.50 4.44 15.87
N ARG A 36 -1.05 5.33 15.03
CA ARG A 36 -2.14 6.22 15.43
C ARG A 36 -3.50 5.54 15.47
N VAL A 37 -3.75 4.56 14.61
CA VAL A 37 -4.98 3.75 14.71
C VAL A 37 -5.08 3.05 16.08
N LEU A 38 -3.94 2.69 16.68
CA LEU A 38 -3.89 2.06 18.00
C LEU A 38 -3.86 3.06 19.16
N ALA A 39 -3.28 4.24 18.97
CA ALA A 39 -3.11 5.25 20.02
C ALA A 39 -4.27 6.26 20.11
N ASP A 40 -4.83 6.65 18.97
CA ASP A 40 -5.84 7.70 18.82
C ASP A 40 -7.22 7.07 18.56
N VAL A 41 -7.68 6.18 19.45
CA VAL A 41 -8.89 5.36 19.23
C VAL A 41 -10.18 6.17 19.03
N ASP A 42 -10.23 7.40 19.54
CA ASP A 42 -11.37 8.32 19.40
C ASP A 42 -11.35 9.10 18.07
N VAL A 43 -10.26 8.99 17.30
CA VAL A 43 -10.11 9.69 16.03
C VAL A 43 -10.55 8.76 14.89
N PRO A 44 -11.47 9.20 14.01
CA PRO A 44 -11.84 8.41 12.85
C PRO A 44 -10.62 8.03 11.99
N ILE A 45 -10.53 6.75 11.61
CA ILE A 45 -9.40 6.21 10.82
C ILE A 45 -9.17 7.01 9.53
N GLY A 46 -10.24 7.45 8.86
CA GLY A 46 -10.15 8.29 7.67
C GLY A 46 -9.40 9.60 7.92
N LYS A 47 -9.61 10.24 9.08
CA LYS A 47 -8.90 11.45 9.47
C LYS A 47 -7.42 11.20 9.75
N ILE A 48 -7.10 10.08 10.42
CA ILE A 48 -5.70 9.65 10.64
C ILE A 48 -4.99 9.45 9.30
N TYR A 49 -5.62 8.74 8.36
CA TYR A 49 -5.07 8.52 7.02
C TYR A 49 -4.76 9.84 6.31
N GLU A 50 -5.73 10.75 6.23
CA GLU A 50 -5.53 12.04 5.56
C GLU A 50 -4.38 12.85 6.17
N GLU A 51 -4.27 12.87 7.49
CA GLU A 51 -3.21 13.60 8.20
C GLU A 51 -1.82 13.00 7.94
N GLU A 52 -1.68 11.67 7.98
CA GLU A 52 -0.40 11.01 7.69
C GLU A 52 0.00 11.16 6.20
N VAL A 53 -0.95 11.05 5.27
CA VAL A 53 -0.69 11.27 3.83
C VAL A 53 -0.35 12.73 3.53
N LYS A 54 -0.95 13.70 4.23
CA LYS A 54 -0.58 15.13 4.10
C LYS A 54 0.88 15.38 4.50
N LYS A 55 1.42 14.66 5.49
CA LYS A 55 2.84 14.77 5.86
C LYS A 55 3.76 14.32 4.72
N PHE A 56 3.39 13.26 4.01
CA PHE A 56 4.10 12.80 2.81
C PHE A 56 4.09 13.85 1.69
N ARG A 57 2.94 14.48 1.44
CA ARG A 57 2.79 15.52 0.40
C ARG A 57 3.62 16.78 0.65
N ARG A 58 3.97 17.09 1.91
CA ARG A 58 4.75 18.30 2.24
C ARG A 58 6.26 18.15 2.00
N VAL A 59 6.79 16.92 2.02
CA VAL A 59 8.22 16.66 1.78
C VAL A 59 8.55 16.67 0.28
N ASN A 60 7.62 16.23 -0.56
CA ASN A 60 7.77 16.20 -2.00
C ASN A 60 7.02 17.37 -2.63
N GLY A 61 7.60 18.57 -2.65
CA GLY A 61 7.06 19.77 -3.29
C GLY A 61 6.87 19.66 -4.82
N SER A 62 6.06 18.71 -5.26
CA SER A 62 5.47 18.62 -6.59
C SER A 62 4.14 17.89 -6.46
N ALA A 63 3.08 18.51 -6.99
CA ALA A 63 1.73 18.00 -7.05
C ALA A 63 1.62 16.76 -7.98
N ALA A 64 2.32 15.68 -7.67
CA ALA A 64 2.28 14.44 -8.43
C ALA A 64 1.23 13.50 -7.82
N THR A 65 0.05 13.55 -8.45
CA THR A 65 -0.85 12.43 -8.76
C THR A 65 -1.00 11.34 -7.69
N ILE A 66 -2.03 11.46 -6.86
CA ILE A 66 -2.60 10.29 -6.19
C ILE A 66 -3.26 9.45 -7.30
N PRO A 67 -2.94 8.16 -7.47
CA PRO A 67 -3.73 7.31 -8.35
C PRO A 67 -5.13 7.22 -7.77
N VAL A 68 -6.10 7.81 -8.47
CA VAL A 68 -7.52 7.59 -8.23
C VAL A 68 -7.78 6.14 -8.60
N PHE A 69 -8.14 5.32 -7.62
CA PHE A 69 -8.74 4.01 -7.90
C PHE A 69 -10.24 4.28 -8.02
N ASP A 70 -10.74 4.32 -9.26
CA ASP A 70 -12.17 4.33 -9.52
C ASP A 70 -12.79 3.02 -8.99
N ALA A 71 -13.95 3.16 -8.34
CA ALA A 71 -14.73 2.07 -7.75
C ALA A 71 -15.48 1.23 -8.78
#